data_AF-A0A139CIY3-F1
#
_entry.id   AF-A0A139CIY3-F1
#
_cell.length_a   1.000
_cell.length_b   1.000
_cell.length_c   1.000
_cell.angle_alpha   90.00
_cell.angle_beta   90.00
_cell.angle_gamma   90.00
#
_symmetry.space_group_name_H-M   'P 1'
#
loop_
_entity.id
_entity.type
_entity.pdbx_description
1 polymer ?
#
loop_
_entity_poly.entity_id
_entity_poly.type
_entity_poly.pdbx_seq_one_letter_code
_entity_poly.pdbx_strand_id
1 'polypeptide(L)'
;MKHKLLYRASTLVLGLSLGVIGVHGLLTQGFSISLALFTLAGVGYLLHAGYFTLHSDASEVKTESLWVIVIAAVLGLSGVILLLLEL
;
A
#
# COMPACT_ATOMS: atom_id res chain seq x y z
N MET A 1 -7.48 15.17 16.75
CA MET A 1 -6.85 15.58 15.47
C MET A 1 -5.48 14.92 15.24
N LYS A 2 -4.54 14.92 16.21
CA LYS A 2 -3.18 14.36 16.03
C LYS A 2 -3.14 12.88 15.56
N HIS A 3 -4.03 12.03 16.05
CA HIS A 3 -4.08 10.60 15.67
C HIS A 3 -4.44 10.37 14.18
N LYS A 4 -5.36 11.16 13.61
CA LYS A 4 -5.73 11.07 12.20
C LYS A 4 -4.56 11.46 11.28
N LEU A 5 -3.78 12.46 11.70
CA LEU A 5 -2.61 12.91 10.96
C LEU A 5 -1.48 11.86 10.99
N LEU A 6 -1.22 11.27 12.16
CA LEU A 6 -0.23 10.20 12.31
C LEU A 6 -0.62 8.96 11.50
N TYR A 7 -1.87 8.54 11.55
CA TYR A 7 -2.36 7.42 10.75
C TYR A 7 -2.17 7.65 9.25
N ARG A 8 -2.45 8.87 8.78
CA ARG A 8 -2.25 9.27 7.38
C ARG A 8 -0.78 9.26 6.98
N ALA A 9 0.09 9.81 7.82
CA ALA A 9 1.52 9.81 7.56
C ALA A 9 2.05 8.38 7.48
N SER A 10 1.66 7.50 8.41
CA SER A 10 2.08 6.10 8.41
C SER A 10 1.59 5.34 7.18
N THR A 11 0.32 5.51 6.78
CA THR A 11 -0.22 4.85 5.57
C THR A 11 0.42 5.34 4.29
N LEU A 12 0.73 6.65 4.18
CA LEU A 12 1.51 7.20 3.07
C LEU A 12 2.93 6.64 3.02
N VAL A 13 3.61 6.57 4.16
CA VAL A 13 4.98 6.04 4.24
C VAL A 13 4.98 4.57 3.84
N LEU A 14 4.03 3.76 4.31
CA LEU A 14 3.89 2.36 3.90
C LEU A 14 3.65 2.21 2.40
N GLY A 15 2.70 2.99 1.85
CA GLY A 15 2.40 2.97 0.43
C GLY A 15 3.57 3.37 -0.46
N LEU A 16 4.28 4.44 -0.09
CA LEU A 16 5.49 4.89 -0.78
C LEU A 16 6.61 3.86 -0.69
N SER A 17 6.83 3.27 0.48
CA SER A 17 7.93 2.31 0.68
C SER A 17 7.71 1.06 -0.18
N LEU A 18 6.51 0.46 -0.11
CA LEU A 18 6.16 -0.71 -0.91
C LEU A 18 6.13 -0.39 -2.42
N GLY A 19 5.55 0.76 -2.79
CA GLY A 19 5.47 1.20 -4.17
C GLY A 19 6.85 1.45 -4.78
N VAL A 20 7.74 2.15 -4.07
CA VAL A 20 9.11 2.43 -4.54
C VAL A 20 9.90 1.14 -4.67
N ILE A 21 9.82 0.22 -3.70
CA ILE A 21 10.51 -1.08 -3.77
C ILE A 21 10.02 -1.87 -4.99
N GLY A 22 8.70 -1.96 -5.18
CA GLY A 22 8.10 -2.66 -6.31
C GLY A 22 8.51 -2.07 -7.65
N VAL A 23 8.33 -0.75 -7.82
CA VAL A 23 8.65 -0.06 -9.08
C VAL A 23 10.15 -0.10 -9.37
N HIS A 24 10.99 0.18 -8.36
CA HIS A 24 12.44 0.15 -8.53
C HIS A 24 12.92 -1.25 -8.90
N GLY A 25 12.40 -2.28 -8.22
CA GLY A 25 12.71 -3.67 -8.56
C GLY A 25 12.29 -4.01 -10.00
N LEU A 26 11.07 -3.64 -10.41
CA LEU A 26 10.59 -3.91 -11.77
C LEU A 26 11.46 -3.26 -12.85
N LEU A 27 11.98 -2.05 -12.57
CA LEU A 27 12.83 -1.31 -13.50
C LEU A 27 14.27 -1.84 -13.56
N THR A 28 14.79 -2.40 -12.47
CA THR A 28 16.21 -2.79 -12.35
C THR A 28 16.47 -4.28 -12.54
N GLN A 29 15.55 -5.13 -12.08
CA GLN A 29 15.68 -6.59 -12.09
C GLN A 29 14.78 -7.26 -13.14
N GLY A 30 13.89 -6.50 -13.78
CA GLY A 30 12.90 -6.99 -14.72
C GLY A 30 11.60 -7.42 -14.06
N PHE A 31 10.70 -8.01 -14.84
CA PHE A 31 9.37 -8.37 -14.36
C PHE A 31 9.43 -9.56 -13.39
N SER A 32 8.98 -9.33 -12.15
CA SER A 32 8.74 -10.38 -11.14
C SER A 32 7.37 -10.18 -10.51
N ILE A 33 6.69 -11.29 -10.22
CA ILE A 33 5.36 -11.31 -9.59
C ILE A 33 5.43 -10.65 -8.20
N SER A 34 6.48 -10.90 -7.42
CA SER A 34 6.67 -10.31 -6.10
C SER A 34 6.75 -8.77 -6.18
N LEU A 35 7.52 -8.25 -7.14
CA LEU A 35 7.68 -6.82 -7.37
C LEU A 35 6.39 -6.15 -7.88
N ALA A 36 5.63 -6.84 -8.73
CA ALA A 36 4.31 -6.39 -9.16
C ALA A 36 3.34 -6.31 -7.97
N LEU A 37 3.35 -7.30 -7.07
CA LEU A 37 2.52 -7.31 -5.86
C LEU A 37 2.90 -6.18 -4.89
N PHE A 38 4.19 -5.87 -4.73
CA PHE A 38 4.62 -4.70 -3.94
C PHE A 38 4.15 -3.38 -4.54
N THR A 39 4.21 -3.26 -5.87
CA THR A 39 3.72 -2.06 -6.57
C THR A 39 2.22 -1.88 -6.35
N LEU A 40 1.44 -2.95 -6.51
CA LEU A 40 0.00 -2.94 -6.29
C LEU A 40 -0.38 -2.65 -4.83
N ALA A 41 0.32 -3.25 -3.87
CA ALA A 41 0.16 -2.97 -2.45
C ALA A 41 0.43 -1.49 -2.15
N GLY A 42 1.55 -0.95 -2.66
CA GLY A 42 1.91 0.45 -2.52
C GLY A 42 0.84 1.40 -3.06
N VAL A 43 0.34 1.15 -4.26
CA VAL A 43 -0.76 1.91 -4.87
C VAL A 43 -2.03 1.83 -4.02
N GLY A 44 -2.39 0.64 -3.51
CA GLY A 44 -3.55 0.46 -2.64
C GLY A 44 -3.49 1.32 -1.37
N TYR A 45 -2.33 1.37 -0.71
CA TYR A 45 -2.11 2.24 0.45
C TYR A 45 -2.17 3.73 0.11
N LEU A 46 -1.62 4.14 -1.04
CA LEU A 46 -1.68 5.54 -1.51
C LEU A 46 -3.10 5.97 -1.86
N LEU A 47 -3.87 5.10 -2.52
CA LEU A 47 -5.27 5.35 -2.83
C LEU A 47 -6.11 5.47 -1.55
N HIS A 48 -5.87 4.60 -0.56
CA HIS A 48 -6.53 4.72 0.74
C HIS A 48 -6.19 6.06 1.43
N ALA A 49 -4.92 6.44 1.48
CA ALA A 49 -4.49 7.69 2.09
C ALA A 49 -5.05 8.93 1.36
N GLY A 50 -5.12 8.88 0.03
CA GLY A 50 -5.74 9.91 -0.80
C GLY A 50 -7.25 10.01 -0.57
N TYR A 51 -7.95 8.88 -0.53
CA TYR A 51 -9.38 8.81 -0.25
C TYR A 51 -9.72 9.39 1.13
N PHE A 52 -8.94 9.00 2.15
CA PHE A 52 -9.08 9.52 3.51
C PHE A 52 -8.80 11.03 3.57
N THR A 53 -7.88 11.54 2.75
CA THR A 53 -7.60 12.98 2.64
C THR A 53 -8.77 13.76 2.06
N LEU A 54 -9.36 13.27 0.95
CA LEU A 54 -10.49 13.94 0.31
C LEU A 54 -11.78 13.89 1.16
N HIS A 55 -11.96 12.83 1.95
CA HIS A 55 -13.18 12.61 2.73
C HIS A 55 -12.97 12.83 4.24
N SER A 56 -11.95 13.60 4.63
CA SER A 56 -11.54 13.81 6.03
C SER A 56 -12.62 14.41 6.96
N ASP A 57 -13.68 15.01 6.39
CA ASP A 57 -14.83 15.54 7.12
C ASP A 57 -15.88 14.47 7.47
N ALA A 58 -15.86 13.31 6.81
CA ALA A 58 -16.74 12.21 7.19
C ALA A 58 -16.17 11.53 8.45
N SER A 59 -16.94 11.55 9.54
CA SER A 59 -16.61 10.88 10.80
C SER A 59 -16.49 9.36 10.67
N GLU A 60 -16.80 8.79 9.51
CA GLU A 60 -16.82 7.36 9.25
C GLU A 60 -15.86 6.99 8.13
N VAL A 61 -14.83 6.22 8.48
CA VAL A 61 -14.06 5.48 7.48
C VAL A 61 -15.03 4.49 6.84
N LYS A 62 -15.41 4.73 5.59
CA LYS A 62 -16.29 3.80 4.86
C LYS A 62 -15.65 2.42 4.79
N THR A 63 -16.45 1.39 5.06
CA THR A 63 -16.05 -0.03 5.06
C THR A 63 -15.32 -0.43 3.77
N GLU A 64 -15.72 0.15 2.64
CA GLU A 64 -15.07 -0.06 1.33
C GLU A 64 -13.60 0.35 1.32
N SER A 65 -13.26 1.44 2.00
CA SER A 65 -11.90 1.96 2.10
C SER A 65 -11.01 1.08 2.98
N LEU A 66 -11.61 0.41 3.99
CA LEU A 66 -10.90 -0.56 4.83
C LEU A 66 -10.52 -1.81 4.04
N TRP A 67 -11.41 -2.31 3.18
CA TRP A 67 -11.12 -3.47 2.32
C TRP A 67 -9.94 -3.20 1.38
N VAL A 68 -9.78 -1.97 0.88
CA VAL A 68 -8.62 -1.59 0.06
C VAL A 68 -7.30 -1.75 0.83
N ILE A 69 -7.24 -1.36 2.12
CA ILE A 69 -6.05 -1.59 2.94
C ILE A 69 -5.83 -3.07 3.18
N VAL A 70 -6.89 -3.82 3.52
CA VAL A 70 -6.76 -5.25 3.82
C VAL A 70 -6.22 -5.99 2.61
N ILE A 71 -6.74 -5.70 1.42
CA ILE A 71 -6.26 -6.28 0.17
C ILE A 71 -4.82 -5.84 -0.11
N ALA A 72 -4.49 -4.55 0.05
CA ALA A 72 -3.13 -4.05 -0.13
C ALA A 72 -2.14 -4.72 0.84
N ALA A 73 -2.54 -4.93 2.09
CA ALA A 73 -1.75 -5.62 3.09
C ALA A 73 -1.50 -7.08 2.70
N VAL A 74 -2.54 -7.80 2.29
CA VAL A 74 -2.42 -9.20 1.83
C VAL A 74 -1.51 -9.29 0.61
N LEU A 75 -1.67 -8.42 -0.39
CA LEU A 75 -0.82 -8.40 -1.58
C LEU A 75 0.65 -8.10 -1.21
N GLY A 76 0.88 -7.14 -0.32
CA GLY A 76 2.23 -6.82 0.16
C GLY A 76 2.86 -8.01 0.88
N LEU A 77 2.10 -8.71 1.72
CA LEU A 77 2.57 -9.87 2.46
C LEU A 77 2.84 -11.06 1.53
N SER A 78 1.99 -11.29 0.54
CA SER A 78 2.23 -12.28 -0.53
C SER A 78 3.47 -11.94 -1.35
N GLY A 79 3.70 -10.65 -1.65
CA GLY A 79 4.92 -10.18 -2.31
C GLY A 79 6.17 -10.49 -1.49
N VAL A 80 6.14 -10.27 -0.16
CA VAL A 80 7.23 -10.62 0.75
C VAL A 80 7.49 -12.13 0.74
N ILE A 81 6.45 -12.94 0.85
CA ILE A 81 6.56 -14.40 0.86
C ILE A 81 7.20 -14.90 -0.43
N LEU A 82 6.72 -14.43 -1.59
CA LEU A 82 7.28 -14.85 -2.88
C LEU A 82 8.74 -14.41 -3.04
N LEU A 83 9.07 -13.19 -2.62
CA LEU A 83 10.46 -12.71 -2.62
C LEU A 83 11.37 -13.58 -1.75
N LEU A 84 10.92 -13.95 -0.55
CA LEU A 84 11.69 -14.80 0.38
C LEU A 84 11.83 -16.25 -0.09
N LEU A 85 10.87 -16.75 -0.87
CA LEU A 85 10.91 -18.09 -1.43
C LEU A 85 11.68 -18.16 -2.76
N GLU A 86 12.22 -17.04 -3.25
CA GLU A 86 12.92 -16.91 -4.55
C GLU A 86 12.14 -17.53 -5.72
N LEU A 87 10.80 -17.49 -5.62
CA LEU A 87 9.84 -17.93 -6.65
C LEU A 87 9.55 -16.78 -7.63
#